data_AF-A0A1Y0N608-F1
#
_entry.id   AF-A0A1Y0N608-F1
#
_cell.length_a   1.000
_cell.length_b   1.000
_cell.length_c   1.000
_cell.angle_alpha   90.00
_cell.angle_beta   90.00
_cell.angle_gamma   90.00
#
_symmetry.space_group_name_H-M   'P 1'
#
loop_
_entity.id
_entity.type
_entity.pdbx_description
1 polymer ?
#
loop_
_entity_poly.entity_id
_entity_poly.type
_entity_poly.pdbx_seq_one_letter_code
_entity_poly.pdbx_strand_id
1 'polypeptide(L)'
;MSQHLSTPAESATAPLLVACLCAQWCGTCKDYQPLFTALQAEFPGARMHWVDVEDESDLVDPIEVENFPTLLIAQGSRATFFGTVTPHLETLRRLIQSSAAEGAPAVRDAEVQALVQRLGVR
;
A
#
# COMPACT_ATOMS: atom_id res chain seq x y z
N MET A 1 -27.39 31.92 -26.90
CA MET A 1 -27.53 31.55 -25.47
C MET A 1 -27.22 30.07 -25.42
N SER A 2 -25.93 29.69 -25.31
CA SER A 2 -25.27 29.34 -24.04
C SER A 2 -26.14 28.28 -23.31
N GLN A 3 -25.69 27.05 -23.03
CA GLN A 3 -24.41 26.73 -22.41
C GLN A 3 -23.97 25.29 -22.72
N HIS A 4 -22.70 25.14 -23.07
CA HIS A 4 -21.95 23.90 -23.03
C HIS A 4 -21.76 23.53 -21.56
N LEU A 5 -22.27 22.39 -21.10
CA LEU A 5 -22.00 21.88 -19.76
C LEU A 5 -20.70 21.07 -19.83
N SER A 6 -19.56 21.76 -19.73
CA SER A 6 -18.29 21.10 -19.46
C SER A 6 -18.31 20.59 -18.02
N THR A 7 -18.53 19.29 -17.84
CA THR A 7 -18.12 18.62 -16.61
C THR A 7 -16.60 18.74 -16.54
N PRO A 8 -16.00 19.37 -15.51
CA PRO A 8 -14.57 19.23 -15.31
C PRO A 8 -14.32 17.73 -15.11
N ALA A 9 -13.48 17.15 -15.95
CA ALA A 9 -12.83 15.90 -15.64
C ALA A 9 -12.00 16.18 -14.37
N GLU A 10 -12.62 15.98 -13.20
CA GLU A 10 -11.90 15.80 -11.96
C GLU A 10 -10.94 14.65 -12.21
N SER A 11 -9.65 14.97 -12.28
CA SER A 11 -8.57 14.00 -12.32
C SER A 11 -8.71 13.13 -11.07
N ALA A 12 -9.42 12.01 -11.19
CA ALA A 12 -9.56 11.05 -10.12
C ALA A 12 -8.17 10.44 -9.90
N THR A 13 -7.43 10.96 -8.92
CA THR A 13 -6.22 10.32 -8.42
C THR A 13 -6.58 8.88 -8.11
N ALA A 14 -5.85 7.95 -8.74
CA ALA A 14 -6.10 6.53 -8.53
C ALA A 14 -5.97 6.18 -7.04
N PRO A 15 -6.85 5.32 -6.50
CA PRO A 15 -6.96 5.09 -5.06
C PRO A 15 -5.65 4.54 -4.50
N LEU A 16 -5.17 5.13 -3.40
CA LEU A 16 -3.97 4.69 -2.71
C LEU A 16 -4.26 3.45 -1.85
N LEU A 17 -3.41 2.43 -1.97
CA LEU A 17 -3.42 1.24 -1.15
C LEU A 17 -2.04 1.07 -0.51
N VAL A 18 -2.02 0.80 0.79
CA VAL A 18 -0.80 0.50 1.54
C VAL A 18 -1.07 -0.75 2.37
N ALA A 19 -0.29 -1.80 2.15
CA ALA A 19 -0.36 -3.03 2.93
C ALA A 19 0.96 -3.31 3.62
N CYS A 20 0.91 -3.79 4.86
CA CYS A 20 2.06 -4.21 5.64
C CYS A 20 1.96 -5.72 5.85
N LEU A 21 2.84 -6.48 5.21
CA LEU A 21 2.96 -7.92 5.37
C LEU A 21 3.85 -8.18 6.59
N CYS A 22 3.25 -8.82 7.60
CA CYS A 22 3.80 -9.00 8.93
C CYS A 22 3.58 -10.44 9.41
N ALA A 23 4.24 -10.79 10.51
CA ALA A 23 3.99 -12.03 11.24
C ALA A 23 3.93 -11.76 12.74
N GLN A 24 3.03 -12.45 13.44
CA GLN A 24 2.78 -12.30 14.87
C GLN A 24 4.04 -12.51 15.74
N TRP A 25 4.93 -13.40 15.33
CA TRP A 25 6.18 -13.71 16.03
C TRP A 25 7.27 -12.64 15.83
N CYS A 26 7.13 -11.73 14.87
CA CYS A 26 8.15 -10.74 14.57
C CYS A 26 8.09 -9.54 15.53
N GLY A 27 9.19 -9.33 16.28
CA GLY A 27 9.32 -8.20 17.20
C GLY A 27 9.23 -6.84 16.47
N THR A 28 9.90 -6.70 15.33
CA THR A 28 9.87 -5.46 14.54
C THR A 28 8.46 -5.14 14.04
N CYS A 29 7.64 -6.13 13.70
CA CYS A 29 6.24 -5.91 13.33
C CYS A 29 5.44 -5.31 14.50
N LYS A 30 5.69 -5.74 15.74
CA LYS A 30 5.02 -5.17 16.92
C LYS A 30 5.37 -3.70 17.13
N ASP A 31 6.63 -3.32 16.92
CA ASP A 31 7.06 -1.91 16.95
C ASP A 31 6.48 -1.10 15.78
N TYR A 32 6.23 -1.75 14.64
CA TYR A 32 5.74 -1.12 13.43
C TYR A 32 4.23 -0.82 13.46
N GLN A 33 3.45 -1.68 14.10
CA GLN A 33 1.99 -1.56 14.19
C GLN A 33 1.48 -0.18 14.65
N PRO A 34 1.99 0.42 15.75
CA PRO A 34 1.54 1.76 16.15
C PRO A 34 1.90 2.84 15.12
N LEU A 35 3.01 2.69 14.39
CA LEU A 35 3.39 3.61 13.31
C LEU A 35 2.43 3.50 12.13
N PHE A 36 2.06 2.27 11.76
CA PHE A 36 1.11 2.00 10.67
C PHE A 36 -0.27 2.58 10.98
N THR A 37 -0.75 2.42 12.22
CA THR A 37 -1.99 3.04 12.69
C THR A 37 -1.93 4.57 12.67
N ALA A 38 -0.80 5.17 13.05
CA ALA A 38 -0.62 6.62 12.96
C ALA A 38 -0.70 7.10 11.50
N LEU A 39 -0.05 6.40 10.57
CA LEU A 39 -0.12 6.72 9.14
C LEU A 39 -1.55 6.58 8.59
N GLN A 40 -2.32 5.59 9.05
CA GLN A 40 -3.71 5.45 8.61
C GLN A 40 -4.55 6.70 8.94
N ALA A 41 -4.29 7.35 10.09
CA ALA A 41 -4.95 8.60 10.44
C ALA A 41 -4.51 9.79 9.56
N GLU A 42 -3.28 9.75 9.01
CA GLU A 42 -2.75 10.79 8.11
C GLU A 42 -3.19 10.61 6.65
N PHE A 43 -3.55 9.39 6.25
CA PHE A 43 -4.02 9.05 4.90
C PHE A 43 -5.45 8.50 4.92
N PRO A 44 -6.48 9.28 5.32
CA PRO A 44 -7.85 8.78 5.50
C PRO A 44 -8.53 8.31 4.20
N GLY A 45 -8.01 8.72 3.03
CA GLY A 45 -8.48 8.24 1.72
C GLY A 45 -7.73 7.00 1.20
N ALA A 46 -6.71 6.53 1.93
CA ALA A 46 -5.96 5.34 1.56
C ALA A 46 -6.57 4.08 2.17
N ARG A 47 -6.51 2.98 1.43
CA ARG A 47 -6.80 1.65 1.96
C ARG A 47 -5.55 1.10 2.64
N MET A 48 -5.60 1.02 3.97
CA MET A 48 -4.48 0.56 4.80
C MET A 48 -4.78 -0.87 5.30
N HIS A 49 -3.93 -1.83 4.93
CA HIS A 49 -4.08 -3.24 5.33
C HIS A 49 -2.91 -3.68 6.20
N TRP A 50 -3.21 -4.20 7.37
CA TRP A 50 -2.24 -4.97 8.15
C TRP A 50 -2.49 -6.45 7.88
N VAL A 51 -1.55 -7.10 7.21
CA VAL A 51 -1.69 -8.50 6.75
C VAL A 51 -0.77 -9.36 7.60
N ASP A 52 -1.36 -10.25 8.39
CA ASP A 52 -0.59 -11.32 9.03
C ASP A 52 -0.46 -12.48 8.03
N VAL A 53 0.76 -12.78 7.59
CA VAL A 53 1.00 -13.77 6.54
C VAL A 53 0.72 -15.20 6.98
N GLU A 54 0.68 -15.49 8.29
CA GLU A 54 0.35 -16.82 8.80
C GLU A 54 -1.17 -17.04 8.79
N ASP A 55 -1.94 -16.01 9.18
CA ASP A 55 -3.41 -16.06 9.18
C ASP A 55 -4.00 -15.89 7.77
N GLU A 56 -3.40 -15.04 6.95
CA GLU A 56 -3.88 -14.68 5.61
C GLU A 56 -3.06 -15.32 4.48
N SER A 57 -2.60 -16.56 4.66
CA SER A 57 -1.74 -17.27 3.70
C SER A 57 -2.31 -17.35 2.27
N ASP A 58 -3.60 -17.64 2.10
CA ASP A 58 -4.28 -17.63 0.78
C ASP A 58 -4.29 -16.25 0.10
N LEU A 59 -4.26 -15.18 0.90
CA LEU A 59 -4.22 -13.80 0.38
C LEU A 59 -2.83 -13.43 -0.12
N VAL A 60 -1.77 -14.00 0.46
CA VAL A 60 -0.40 -13.65 0.08
C VAL A 60 0.17 -14.57 -0.98
N ASP A 61 -0.18 -15.85 -0.99
CA ASP A 61 0.31 -16.86 -1.97
C ASP A 61 0.21 -16.35 -3.43
N PRO A 62 1.21 -16.51 -4.29
CA PRO A 62 2.50 -17.17 -4.08
C PRO A 62 3.62 -16.26 -3.53
N ILE A 63 3.32 -15.06 -3.01
CA ILE A 63 4.34 -14.13 -2.51
C ILE A 63 5.15 -14.76 -1.37
N GLU A 64 6.44 -14.93 -1.60
CA GLU A 64 7.39 -15.36 -0.57
C GLU A 64 8.01 -14.14 0.12
N VAL A 65 7.54 -13.81 1.32
CA VAL A 65 8.15 -12.75 2.16
C VAL A 65 9.16 -13.38 3.11
N GLU A 66 10.45 -13.15 2.84
CA GLU A 66 11.54 -13.64 3.70
C GLU A 66 11.86 -12.68 4.87
N ASN A 67 11.47 -11.42 4.76
CA ASN A 67 11.80 -10.38 5.73
C ASN A 67 10.58 -9.56 6.12
N PHE A 68 10.39 -9.40 7.43
CA PHE A 68 9.25 -8.68 8.00
C PHE A 68 9.71 -7.44 8.77
N PRO A 69 8.94 -6.34 8.73
CA PRO A 69 7.77 -6.11 7.89
C PRO A 69 8.14 -5.80 6.43
N THR A 70 7.30 -6.23 5.48
CA THR A 70 7.38 -5.84 4.07
C THR A 70 6.19 -4.97 3.70
N LEU A 71 6.45 -3.77 3.18
CA LEU A 71 5.41 -2.86 2.71
C LEU A 71 5.11 -3.07 1.23
N LEU A 72 3.84 -3.05 0.89
CA LEU A 72 3.31 -2.89 -0.45
C LEU A 72 2.60 -1.54 -0.54
N ILE A 73 2.94 -0.72 -1.54
CA ILE A 73 2.20 0.51 -1.85
C ILE A 73 1.77 0.45 -3.30
N ALA A 74 0.51 0.79 -3.56
CA ALA A 74 -0.06 0.80 -4.89
C ALA A 74 -0.95 2.02 -5.13
N GLN A 75 -0.98 2.47 -6.38
CA GLN A 75 -1.90 3.49 -6.86
C GLN A 75 -2.84 2.83 -7.89
N GLY A 76 -4.12 2.70 -7.54
CA GLY A 76 -5.07 1.90 -8.31
C GLY A 76 -4.66 0.43 -8.35
N SER A 77 -4.53 -0.12 -9.55
CA SER A 77 -4.09 -1.50 -9.78
C SER A 77 -2.57 -1.66 -9.86
N ARG A 78 -1.79 -0.58 -9.69
CA ARG A 78 -0.36 -0.55 -9.99
C ARG A 78 0.46 -0.46 -8.72
N ALA A 79 1.19 -1.53 -8.38
CA ALA A 79 2.19 -1.49 -7.32
C ALA A 79 3.33 -0.52 -7.69
N THR A 80 3.66 0.38 -6.77
CA THR A 80 4.73 1.38 -6.89
C THR A 80 5.88 1.13 -5.93
N PHE A 81 5.64 0.37 -4.87
CA PHE A 81 6.67 -0.07 -3.93
C PHE A 81 6.35 -1.46 -3.39
N PHE A 82 7.37 -2.29 -3.24
CA PHE A 82 7.31 -3.56 -2.54
C PHE A 82 8.68 -3.84 -1.91
N GLY A 83 8.75 -3.92 -0.58
CA GLY A 83 10.00 -4.20 0.11
C GLY A 83 10.00 -3.88 1.60
N THR A 84 11.10 -4.23 2.26
CA THR A 84 11.28 -4.00 3.69
C THR A 84 11.55 -2.53 4.00
N VAL A 85 11.00 -2.07 5.11
CA VAL A 85 11.23 -0.70 5.58
C VAL A 85 11.37 -0.70 7.10
N THR A 86 12.33 0.08 7.59
CA THR A 86 12.57 0.22 9.03
C THR A 86 11.43 0.99 9.71
N PRO A 87 11.15 0.74 11.00
CA PRO A 87 10.07 1.39 11.75
C PRO A 87 10.41 2.85 12.10
N HIS A 88 10.46 3.73 11.10
CA HIS A 88 10.68 5.17 11.25
C HIS A 88 9.54 5.96 10.61
N LEU A 89 8.67 6.56 11.43
CA LEU A 89 7.43 7.21 10.98
C LEU A 89 7.61 8.18 9.81
N GLU A 90 8.60 9.08 9.89
CA GLU A 90 8.86 10.04 8.82
C GLU A 90 9.30 9.38 7.51
N THR A 91 10.10 8.32 7.59
CA THR A 91 10.53 7.56 6.41
C THR A 91 9.34 6.91 5.75
N LEU A 92 8.45 6.30 6.53
CA LEU A 92 7.22 5.67 6.04
C LEU A 92 6.29 6.68 5.38
N ARG A 93 6.07 7.83 6.04
CA ARG A 93 5.26 8.92 5.50
C ARG A 93 5.79 9.39 4.15
N ARG A 94 7.10 9.67 4.06
CA ARG A 94 7.73 10.12 2.81
C ARG A 94 7.65 9.07 1.72
N LEU A 95 7.81 7.79 2.08
CA LEU A 95 7.73 6.68 1.13
C LEU A 95 6.31 6.54 0.54
N ILE A 96 5.28 6.66 1.37
CA ILE A 96 3.89 6.64 0.91
C ILE A 96 3.63 7.84 -0.01
N GLN A 97 4.08 9.04 0.37
CA GLN A 97 3.93 10.24 -0.45
C GLN A 97 4.64 10.14 -1.80
N SER A 98 5.88 9.64 -1.84
CA SER A 98 6.63 9.47 -3.08
C SER A 98 6.03 8.39 -3.98
N SER A 99 5.51 7.33 -3.38
CA SER A 99 4.83 6.23 -4.09
C SER A 99 3.46 6.63 -4.64
N ALA A 100 2.77 7.55 -3.96
CA ALA A 100 1.49 8.09 -4.40
C ALA A 100 1.63 9.19 -5.47
N ALA A 101 2.83 9.72 -5.70
CA ALA A 101 3.09 10.77 -6.68
C ALA A 101 2.88 10.28 -8.12
N GLU A 102 2.43 11.17 -9.00
CA GLU A 102 2.34 10.88 -10.42
C GLU A 102 3.72 10.50 -10.98
N GLY A 103 3.76 9.45 -11.80
CA GLY A 103 5.02 8.97 -12.39
C GLY A 103 5.92 8.17 -11.44
N ALA A 104 5.47 7.82 -10.21
CA ALA A 104 6.21 6.89 -9.36
C ALA A 104 6.54 5.59 -10.13
N PRO A 105 7.77 5.05 -9.99
CA PRO A 105 8.17 3.84 -10.71
C PRO A 105 7.25 2.67 -10.33
N ALA A 106 6.91 1.84 -11.30
CA ALA A 106 6.11 0.63 -11.05
C ALA A 106 7.02 -0.53 -10.65
N VAL A 107 6.59 -1.30 -9.67
CA VAL A 107 7.14 -2.64 -9.40
C VAL A 107 6.71 -3.55 -10.55
N ARG A 108 7.66 -4.24 -11.20
CA ARG A 108 7.38 -5.07 -12.41
C ARG A 108 7.14 -6.54 -12.11
N ASP A 109 6.96 -6.87 -10.83
CA ASP A 109 6.74 -8.23 -10.37
C ASP A 109 5.26 -8.61 -10.52
N ALA A 110 4.99 -9.72 -11.20
CA ALA A 110 3.61 -10.13 -11.53
C ALA A 110 2.83 -10.59 -10.29
N GLU A 111 3.50 -11.23 -9.34
CA GLU A 111 2.90 -11.73 -8.10
C GLU A 111 2.51 -10.55 -7.22
N VAL A 112 3.38 -9.53 -7.15
CA VAL A 112 3.09 -8.29 -6.41
C VAL A 112 1.90 -7.56 -7.02
N GLN A 113 1.80 -7.50 -8.36
CA GLN A 113 0.62 -6.89 -9.01
C GLN A 113 -0.66 -7.69 -8.72
N ALA A 114 -0.59 -9.03 -8.70
CA ALA A 114 -1.73 -9.87 -8.34
C ALA A 114 -2.15 -9.69 -6.88
N LEU A 115 -1.21 -9.50 -5.96
CA LEU A 115 -1.50 -9.17 -4.57
C LEU A 115 -2.27 -7.85 -4.44
N VAL A 116 -1.91 -6.82 -5.21
CA VAL A 116 -2.68 -5.56 -5.26
C VAL A 116 -4.13 -5.80 -5.68
N GLN A 117 -4.37 -6.66 -6.68
CA GLN A 117 -5.74 -6.97 -7.11
C GLN A 117 -6.56 -7.63 -6.01
N ARG A 118 -5.97 -8.59 -5.29
CA ARG A 118 -6.64 -9.31 -4.20
C ARG A 118 -6.94 -8.41 -3.01
N LEU A 119 -6.02 -7.52 -2.65
CA LEU A 119 -6.25 -6.51 -1.62
C LEU A 119 -7.27 -5.45 -2.07
N GLY A 120 -7.30 -5.15 -3.36
CA GLY A 120 -8.17 -4.12 -3.94
C GLY A 120 -9.65 -4.48 -4.07
N VAL A 121 -10.03 -5.75 -3.90
CA VAL A 121 -11.43 -6.22 -3.93
C VAL A 121 -12.08 -6.36 -2.55
N ARG A 122 -11.32 -6.13 -1.47
CA ARG A 122 -11.84 -6.00 -0.11
C ARG A 122 -12.25 -4.54 0.17
#